data_AF-Q4T3I0-F1
#
_entry.id   AF-Q4T3I0-F1
#
_cell.length_a   1.000
_cell.length_b   1.000
_cell.length_c   1.000
_cell.angle_alpha   90.00
_cell.angle_beta   90.00
_cell.angle_gamma   90.00
#
_symmetry.space_group_name_H-M   'P 1'
#
loop_
_entity.id
_entity.type
_entity.pdbx_description
1 polymer ?
#
loop_
_entity_poly.entity_id
_entity_poly.type
_entity_poly.pdbx_seq_one_letter_code
_entity_poly.pdbx_strand_id
1 'polypeptide(L)'
;VKCAQYWPSPDRDTEIFEEFIVKLTLEDHYPDYIIRHLSLTNKRDKGVEREVTHIQFVSWPDHGVPDEAHLLLKLRRRVNSFKNFFSGPIVIHCRHVIEHTLTGRRRRAGVGRTGTFIGIDAMMESLEVEGRADIYGYVVMLRRQRCLMVQVEAQYILIHQALLEHTQFGETESPLQELHSTLSTLKQRTADNESTLMEDEFDRLPTFKSWRTCNTGKAEENKKKNRTSSVVPYDYNRVQLKTDEGQSHESDADDDYDEASDEDEDSAKYINASLIS
;
A
#
# COMPACT_ATOMS: atom_id res chain seq x y z
N VAL A 1 -12.55 -7.50 13.60
CA VAL A 1 -12.34 -8.48 12.49
C VAL A 1 -13.24 -8.10 11.32
N LYS A 2 -12.72 -7.99 10.09
CA LYS A 2 -13.44 -7.39 8.95
C LYS A 2 -13.72 -8.33 7.77
N CYS A 3 -13.14 -9.53 7.82
CA CYS A 3 -13.45 -10.71 7.00
C CYS A 3 -13.20 -11.91 7.94
N ALA A 4 -14.03 -12.94 7.87
CA ALA A 4 -13.76 -14.15 8.64
C ALA A 4 -12.47 -14.79 8.12
N GLN A 5 -11.65 -15.32 9.02
CA GLN A 5 -10.50 -16.11 8.62
C GLN A 5 -10.99 -17.42 8.01
N TYR A 6 -10.58 -17.70 6.77
CA TYR A 6 -10.99 -18.86 5.98
C TYR A 6 -9.81 -19.78 5.62
N TRP A 7 -8.71 -19.65 6.36
CA TRP A 7 -7.53 -20.49 6.32
C TRP A 7 -7.22 -20.95 7.76
N PRO A 8 -6.42 -22.02 7.94
CA PRO A 8 -6.16 -22.59 9.26
C PRO A 8 -5.72 -21.54 10.30
N SER A 9 -6.23 -21.67 11.53
CA SER A 9 -5.83 -20.86 12.68
C SER A 9 -4.32 -20.95 12.98
N PRO A 10 -3.66 -19.94 13.58
CA PRO A 10 -2.23 -19.99 13.91
C PRO A 10 -1.80 -21.22 14.73
N ASP A 11 -2.71 -21.77 15.54
CA ASP A 11 -2.46 -22.93 16.40
C ASP A 11 -2.64 -24.27 15.68
N ARG A 12 -2.97 -24.26 14.38
CA ARG A 12 -3.28 -25.45 13.58
C ARG A 12 -2.80 -25.32 12.14
N ASP A 13 -1.98 -26.26 11.69
CA ASP A 13 -1.55 -26.31 10.29
C ASP A 13 -2.62 -26.86 9.34
N THR A 14 -3.70 -27.46 9.86
CA THR A 14 -4.76 -28.06 9.04
C THR A 14 -6.13 -27.83 9.66
N GLU A 15 -7.07 -27.41 8.82
CA GLU A 15 -8.45 -27.18 9.21
C GLU A 15 -9.42 -27.68 8.13
N ILE A 16 -10.60 -28.10 8.57
CA ILE A 16 -11.64 -28.66 7.72
C ILE A 16 -12.75 -27.64 7.56
N PHE A 17 -12.96 -27.19 6.33
CA PHE A 17 -14.06 -26.30 5.96
C PHE A 17 -15.06 -27.12 5.12
N GLU A 18 -16.10 -27.61 5.78
CA GLU A 18 -17.11 -28.52 5.20
C GLU A 18 -16.46 -29.78 4.57
N GLU A 19 -16.45 -29.84 3.23
CA GLU A 19 -15.91 -30.94 2.43
C GLU A 19 -14.44 -30.74 2.05
N PHE A 20 -13.86 -29.57 2.34
CA PHE A 20 -12.49 -29.24 2.02
C PHE A 20 -11.58 -29.39 3.25
N ILE A 21 -10.47 -30.07 3.04
CA ILE A 21 -9.34 -30.11 3.98
C ILE A 21 -8.34 -29.08 3.47
N VAL A 22 -8.07 -28.06 4.28
CA VAL A 22 -7.12 -26.98 3.97
C VAL A 22 -5.92 -27.12 4.89
N LYS A 23 -4.74 -27.26 4.31
CA LYS A 23 -3.47 -27.33 5.03
C LYS A 23 -2.61 -26.12 4.70
N LEU A 24 -2.10 -25.42 5.72
CA LEU A 24 -1.08 -24.39 5.56
C LEU A 24 0.29 -25.06 5.46
N THR A 25 1.02 -24.82 4.38
CA THR A 25 2.33 -25.42 4.14
C THR A 25 3.49 -24.44 4.34
N LEU A 26 3.28 -23.18 4.00
CA LEU A 26 4.26 -22.10 4.17
C LEU A 26 3.53 -20.76 4.37
N GLU A 27 4.09 -19.88 5.20
CA GLU A 27 3.65 -18.50 5.36
C GLU A 27 4.86 -17.57 5.37
N ASP A 28 4.95 -16.70 4.36
CA ASP A 28 6.00 -15.70 4.20
C ASP A 28 5.44 -14.30 4.48
N HIS A 29 6.07 -13.59 5.43
CA HIS A 29 5.70 -12.23 5.82
C HIS A 29 6.59 -11.21 5.12
N TYR A 30 5.99 -10.33 4.33
CA TYR A 30 6.63 -9.17 3.72
C TYR A 30 6.03 -7.88 4.30
N PRO A 31 6.69 -6.72 4.12
CA PRO A 31 6.19 -5.45 4.65
C PRO A 31 4.74 -5.14 4.22
N ASP A 32 4.42 -5.39 2.94
CA ASP A 32 3.13 -4.98 2.36
C ASP A 32 2.12 -6.09 2.14
N TYR A 33 2.57 -7.34 2.21
CA TYR A 33 1.71 -8.49 1.96
C TYR A 33 2.23 -9.74 2.67
N ILE A 34 1.30 -10.69 2.88
CA ILE A 34 1.60 -12.02 3.41
C ILE A 34 1.28 -13.02 2.31
N ILE A 35 2.20 -13.95 2.04
CA ILE A 35 1.96 -15.06 1.11
C ILE A 35 1.78 -16.33 1.92
N ARG A 36 0.71 -17.06 1.65
CA ARG A 36 0.45 -18.39 2.20
C ARG A 36 0.39 -19.40 1.07
N HIS A 37 1.11 -20.50 1.24
CA HIS A 37 0.95 -21.67 0.42
C HIS A 37 0.00 -22.63 1.14
N LEU A 38 -1.09 -22.97 0.48
CA LEU A 38 -2.13 -23.84 1.00
C LEU A 38 -2.23 -25.09 0.13
N SER A 39 -2.44 -26.23 0.76
CA SER A 39 -2.89 -27.45 0.10
C SER A 39 -4.38 -27.64 0.36
N LEU A 40 -5.13 -27.90 -0.71
CA LEU A 40 -6.57 -28.12 -0.69
C LEU A 40 -6.90 -29.52 -1.18
N THR A 41 -7.60 -30.30 -0.36
CA THR A 41 -8.10 -31.63 -0.74
C THR A 41 -9.61 -31.70 -0.53
N ASN A 42 -10.35 -32.12 -1.55
CA ASN A 42 -11.79 -32.39 -1.43
C ASN A 42 -12.00 -33.81 -0.91
N LYS A 43 -12.73 -33.97 0.20
CA LYS A 43 -13.04 -35.28 0.78
C LYS A 43 -13.83 -36.20 -0.17
N ARG A 44 -14.59 -35.63 -1.11
CA ARG A 44 -15.38 -36.37 -2.09
C ARG A 44 -14.51 -36.88 -3.25
N ASP A 45 -13.50 -36.10 -3.64
CA ASP A 45 -12.57 -36.45 -4.72
C ASP A 45 -11.31 -37.07 -4.11
N LYS A 46 -11.38 -38.38 -3.83
CA LYS A 46 -10.27 -39.11 -3.22
C LYS A 46 -9.02 -39.05 -4.11
N GLY A 47 -8.02 -38.28 -3.66
CA GLY A 47 -6.65 -38.33 -4.17
C GLY A 47 -6.18 -37.14 -5.02
N VAL A 48 -7.01 -36.10 -5.22
CA VAL A 48 -6.55 -34.88 -5.92
C VAL A 48 -6.29 -33.77 -4.91
N GLU A 49 -5.01 -33.56 -4.62
CA GLU A 49 -4.51 -32.41 -3.87
C GLU A 49 -4.25 -31.26 -4.85
N ARG A 50 -4.64 -30.04 -4.47
CA ARG A 50 -4.37 -28.82 -5.25
C ARG A 50 -3.63 -27.81 -4.39
N GLU A 51 -2.60 -27.21 -4.96
CA GLU A 51 -1.90 -26.10 -4.34
C GLU A 51 -2.64 -24.79 -4.62
N VAL A 52 -2.73 -23.94 -3.59
CA VAL A 52 -3.35 -22.63 -3.64
C VAL A 52 -2.38 -21.62 -3.03
N THR A 53 -1.95 -20.64 -3.83
CA THR A 53 -1.22 -19.47 -3.33
C THR A 53 -2.24 -18.41 -2.90
N HIS A 54 -2.24 -18.07 -1.62
CA HIS A 54 -3.06 -17.01 -1.04
C HIS A 54 -2.19 -15.80 -0.73
N ILE A 55 -2.51 -14.65 -1.32
CA ILE A 55 -1.78 -13.39 -1.08
C ILE A 55 -2.71 -12.42 -0.36
N GLN A 56 -2.29 -11.94 0.81
CA GLN A 56 -3.01 -10.96 1.61
C GLN A 56 -2.23 -9.64 1.60
N PHE A 57 -2.73 -8.64 0.86
CA PHE A 57 -2.17 -7.29 0.90
C PHE A 57 -2.62 -6.55 2.17
N VAL A 58 -1.65 -6.13 3.00
CA VAL A 58 -1.89 -5.54 4.33
C VAL A 58 -1.71 -4.02 4.36
N SER A 59 -0.97 -3.44 3.43
CA SER A 59 -0.71 -1.98 3.34
C SER A 59 -1.89 -1.16 2.78
N TRP A 60 -3.09 -1.73 2.62
CA TRP A 60 -4.26 -0.96 2.19
C TRP A 60 -5.03 -0.37 3.38
N PRO A 61 -5.00 0.96 3.59
CA PRO A 61 -5.59 1.60 4.76
C PRO A 61 -7.10 1.43 4.81
N ASP A 62 -7.63 1.42 6.03
CA ASP A 62 -9.04 1.17 6.31
C ASP A 62 -10.00 2.16 5.66
N HIS A 63 -9.57 3.42 5.59
CA HIS A 63 -10.21 4.53 4.92
C HIS A 63 -9.28 5.02 3.81
N GLY A 64 -9.82 5.32 2.63
CA GLY A 64 -9.04 5.82 1.49
C GLY A 64 -8.31 4.74 0.68
N VAL A 65 -7.12 5.09 0.21
CA VAL A 65 -6.26 4.33 -0.70
C VAL A 65 -4.82 4.36 -0.17
N PRO A 66 -3.94 3.41 -0.58
CA PRO A 66 -2.52 3.51 -0.28
C PRO A 66 -1.94 4.83 -0.79
N ASP A 67 -1.01 5.42 -0.03
CA ASP A 67 -0.33 6.67 -0.42
C ASP A 67 0.59 6.46 -1.62
N GLU A 68 1.12 5.24 -1.76
CA GLU A 68 2.06 4.85 -2.80
C GLU A 68 1.41 3.86 -3.77
N ALA A 69 1.18 4.29 -5.01
CA ALA A 69 0.49 3.46 -6.00
C ALA A 69 1.37 2.28 -6.50
N HIS A 70 2.71 2.40 -6.49
CA HIS A 70 3.60 1.28 -6.83
C HIS A 70 3.42 0.05 -5.94
N LEU A 71 2.89 0.17 -4.71
CA LEU A 71 2.62 -0.99 -3.87
C LEU A 71 1.63 -1.95 -4.55
N LEU A 72 0.66 -1.43 -5.30
CA LEU A 72 -0.27 -2.24 -6.08
C LEU A 72 0.36 -2.79 -7.37
N LEU A 73 1.31 -2.08 -7.96
CA LEU A 73 2.11 -2.59 -9.08
C LEU A 73 2.99 -3.76 -8.62
N LYS A 74 3.62 -3.64 -7.45
CA LYS A 74 4.39 -4.71 -6.80
C LYS A 74 3.53 -5.92 -6.47
N LEU A 75 2.33 -5.69 -5.92
CA LEU A 75 1.34 -6.75 -5.69
C LEU A 75 0.96 -7.43 -7.02
N ARG A 76 0.68 -6.66 -8.08
CA ARG A 76 0.36 -7.21 -9.41
C ARG A 76 1.49 -8.11 -9.92
N ARG A 77 2.74 -7.65 -9.88
CA ARG A 77 3.92 -8.45 -10.29
C ARG A 77 3.96 -9.77 -9.53
N ARG A 78 3.76 -9.73 -8.21
CA ARG A 78 3.76 -10.92 -7.36
C ARG A 78 2.59 -11.87 -7.65
N VAL A 79 1.39 -11.34 -7.91
CA VAL A 79 0.24 -12.18 -8.31
C VAL A 79 0.53 -12.86 -9.66
N ASN A 80 1.07 -12.10 -10.62
CA ASN A 80 1.36 -12.60 -11.95
C ASN A 80 2.51 -13.62 -11.98
N SER A 81 3.48 -13.55 -11.06
CA SER A 81 4.53 -14.57 -10.94
C SER A 81 4.02 -15.95 -10.53
N PHE A 82 2.83 -16.04 -9.93
CA PHE A 82 2.19 -17.31 -9.57
C PHE A 82 1.04 -17.70 -10.52
N LYS A 83 0.74 -16.88 -11.53
CA LYS A 83 -0.32 -17.17 -12.50
C LYS A 83 0.10 -18.35 -13.37
N ASN A 84 -0.67 -19.43 -13.32
CA ASN A 84 -0.44 -20.63 -14.12
C ASN A 84 -1.55 -20.78 -15.17
N PHE A 85 -1.17 -21.06 -16.43
CA PHE A 85 -2.09 -21.22 -17.55
C PHE A 85 -3.14 -22.33 -17.33
N PHE A 86 -2.79 -23.37 -16.58
CA PHE A 86 -3.70 -24.48 -16.27
C PHE A 86 -4.62 -24.19 -15.07
N SER A 87 -4.44 -23.05 -14.39
CA SER A 87 -5.29 -22.65 -13.27
C SER A 87 -6.61 -22.03 -13.75
N GLY A 88 -7.64 -22.18 -12.92
CA GLY A 88 -8.92 -21.48 -13.11
C GLY A 88 -8.81 -19.97 -12.85
N PRO A 89 -9.96 -19.25 -12.80
CA PRO A 89 -9.97 -17.81 -12.55
C PRO A 89 -9.34 -17.45 -11.20
N ILE A 90 -8.59 -16.36 -11.16
CA ILE A 90 -8.03 -15.81 -9.93
C ILE A 90 -9.17 -15.26 -9.06
N VAL A 91 -9.25 -15.73 -7.81
CA VAL A 91 -10.24 -15.23 -6.85
C VAL A 91 -9.67 -14.01 -6.13
N ILE A 92 -10.24 -12.84 -6.41
CA ILE A 92 -9.90 -11.59 -5.75
C ILE A 92 -11.08 -11.16 -4.89
N HIS A 93 -10.84 -10.88 -3.62
CA HIS A 93 -11.87 -10.36 -2.74
C HIS A 93 -11.31 -9.29 -1.82
N CYS A 94 -12.22 -8.46 -1.32
CA CYS A 94 -11.94 -7.46 -0.32
C CYS A 94 -13.19 -7.28 0.51
N ARG A 95 -13.03 -6.70 1.70
CA ARG A 95 -14.19 -6.18 2.43
C ARG A 95 -14.75 -4.91 1.77
N HIS A 96 -16.01 -4.59 2.08
CA HIS A 96 -16.39 -3.21 2.38
C HIS A 96 -17.64 -3.17 3.29
N VAL A 97 -17.45 -2.68 4.51
CA VAL A 97 -18.51 -2.31 5.46
C VAL A 97 -18.54 -0.79 5.46
N ILE A 98 -19.50 -0.17 4.76
CA ILE A 98 -19.98 1.15 5.15
C ILE A 98 -21.26 0.89 5.92
N GLU A 99 -21.19 1.03 7.25
CA GLU A 99 -22.39 1.31 8.01
C GLU A 99 -22.96 2.64 7.53
N HIS A 100 -24.07 2.57 6.79
CA HIS A 100 -25.14 3.51 6.99
C HIS A 100 -26.46 2.74 7.09
N THR A 101 -27.09 2.98 8.22
CA THR A 101 -28.42 2.60 8.64
C THR A 101 -29.48 3.12 7.65
N LEU A 102 -30.66 2.49 7.68
CA LEU A 102 -31.98 2.93 7.18
C LEU A 102 -32.59 2.33 5.89
N THR A 103 -31.90 1.60 5.01
CA THR A 103 -32.54 1.18 3.72
C THR A 103 -32.51 -0.31 3.35
N GLY A 104 -32.00 -1.21 4.19
CA GLY A 104 -32.17 -2.66 3.99
C GLY A 104 -31.57 -3.25 2.70
N ARG A 105 -30.73 -2.50 1.97
CA ARG A 105 -30.15 -2.95 0.70
C ARG A 105 -28.95 -3.88 0.94
N ARG A 106 -29.01 -5.09 0.37
CA ARG A 106 -27.98 -6.14 0.43
C ARG A 106 -26.61 -5.58 -0.03
N ARG A 107 -25.64 -5.52 0.89
CA ARG A 107 -24.28 -5.01 0.61
C ARG A 107 -23.52 -5.98 -0.29
N ARG A 108 -22.77 -5.47 -1.26
CA ARG A 108 -21.84 -6.26 -2.06
C ARG A 108 -20.44 -6.07 -1.50
N ALA A 109 -19.88 -7.11 -0.87
CA ALA A 109 -18.45 -7.20 -0.57
C ALA A 109 -17.66 -7.40 -1.89
N GLY A 110 -16.35 -7.15 -1.87
CA GLY A 110 -15.49 -7.40 -3.03
C GLY A 110 -15.81 -6.52 -4.24
N VAL A 111 -15.98 -5.21 -4.04
CA VAL A 111 -16.26 -4.26 -5.14
C VAL A 111 -15.32 -3.05 -5.15
N GLY A 112 -14.96 -2.50 -3.99
CA GLY A 112 -14.06 -1.34 -3.89
C GLY A 112 -12.60 -1.68 -4.23
N ARG A 113 -11.84 -2.16 -3.22
CA ARG A 113 -10.43 -2.54 -3.41
C ARG A 113 -10.25 -3.63 -4.46
N THR A 114 -11.14 -4.63 -4.48
CA THR A 114 -11.18 -5.67 -5.52
C THR A 114 -11.32 -5.08 -6.91
N GLY A 115 -12.29 -4.20 -7.15
CA GLY A 115 -12.47 -3.60 -8.46
C GLY A 115 -11.33 -2.67 -8.86
N THR A 116 -10.70 -2.03 -7.88
CA THR A 116 -9.52 -1.19 -8.10
C THR A 116 -8.33 -2.02 -8.56
N PHE A 117 -8.01 -3.11 -7.86
CA PHE A 117 -6.92 -4.01 -8.26
C PHE A 117 -7.17 -4.67 -9.62
N ILE A 118 -8.40 -5.16 -9.88
CA ILE A 118 -8.78 -5.70 -11.20
C ILE A 118 -8.64 -4.63 -12.30
N GLY A 119 -9.03 -3.39 -12.00
CA GLY A 119 -8.87 -2.27 -12.93
C GLY A 119 -7.41 -1.98 -13.25
N ILE A 120 -6.53 -1.95 -12.25
CA ILE A 120 -5.09 -1.78 -12.45
C ILE A 120 -4.53 -2.92 -13.30
N ASP A 121 -4.77 -4.18 -12.92
CA ASP A 121 -4.20 -5.33 -13.61
C ASP A 121 -4.54 -5.36 -15.11
N ALA A 122 -5.83 -5.21 -15.43
CA ALA A 122 -6.29 -5.25 -16.81
C ALA A 122 -5.89 -4.03 -17.65
N MET A 123 -5.90 -2.83 -17.05
CA MET A 123 -5.48 -1.61 -17.76
C MET A 123 -3.97 -1.55 -17.96
N MET A 124 -3.20 -2.13 -17.05
CA MET A 124 -1.77 -2.35 -17.24
C MET A 124 -1.50 -3.33 -18.38
N GLU A 125 -2.20 -4.47 -18.43
CA GLU A 125 -2.08 -5.42 -19.55
C GLU A 125 -2.48 -4.77 -20.89
N SER A 126 -3.55 -3.97 -20.91
CA SER A 126 -3.96 -3.22 -22.11
C SER A 126 -2.91 -2.20 -22.54
N LEU A 127 -2.26 -1.53 -21.58
CA LEU A 127 -1.20 -0.57 -21.86
C LEU A 127 0.06 -1.26 -22.41
N GLU A 128 0.44 -2.40 -21.84
CA GLU A 128 1.59 -3.22 -22.26
C GLU A 128 1.40 -3.80 -23.68
N VAL A 129 0.17 -4.22 -24.03
CA VAL A 129 -0.13 -4.89 -25.31
C VAL A 129 -0.53 -3.89 -26.41
N GLU A 130 -1.38 -2.92 -26.09
CA GLU A 130 -1.99 -2.02 -27.09
C GLU A 130 -1.42 -0.59 -27.04
N GLY A 131 -0.58 -0.26 -26.05
CA GLY A 131 -0.09 1.10 -25.84
C GLY A 131 -1.17 2.10 -25.43
N ARG A 132 -2.35 1.62 -25.01
CA ARG A 132 -3.50 2.46 -24.61
C ARG A 132 -4.30 1.83 -23.48
N ALA A 133 -4.94 2.66 -22.67
CA ALA A 133 -5.82 2.23 -21.60
C ALA A 133 -7.11 3.05 -21.57
N ASP A 134 -8.27 2.38 -21.60
CA ASP A 134 -9.59 3.01 -21.40
C ASP A 134 -10.12 2.69 -20.00
N ILE A 135 -9.60 3.42 -19.01
CA ILE A 135 -9.96 3.18 -17.60
C ILE A 135 -11.47 3.40 -17.38
N TYR A 136 -12.05 4.43 -18.00
CA TYR A 136 -13.47 4.71 -17.86
C TYR A 136 -14.33 3.59 -18.43
N GLY A 137 -14.09 3.22 -19.70
CA GLY A 137 -14.84 2.16 -20.37
C GLY A 137 -14.71 0.81 -19.67
N TYR A 138 -13.51 0.50 -19.16
CA TYR A 138 -13.28 -0.72 -18.39
C TYR A 138 -14.03 -0.73 -17.06
N VAL A 139 -14.03 0.37 -16.29
CA VAL A 139 -14.82 0.47 -15.05
C VAL A 139 -16.32 0.38 -15.32
N VAL A 140 -16.81 0.97 -16.41
CA VAL A 140 -18.20 0.81 -16.86
C VAL A 140 -18.51 -0.68 -17.14
N MET A 141 -17.62 -1.37 -17.84
CA MET A 141 -17.74 -2.81 -18.10
C MET A 141 -17.76 -3.63 -16.80
N LEU A 142 -16.84 -3.38 -15.86
CA LEU A 142 -16.82 -4.04 -14.56
C LEU A 142 -18.14 -3.86 -13.81
N ARG A 143 -18.71 -2.64 -13.84
CA ARG A 143 -19.98 -2.31 -13.19
C ARG A 143 -21.20 -3.03 -13.82
N ARG A 144 -21.12 -3.42 -15.09
CA ARG A 144 -22.15 -4.26 -15.75
C ARG A 144 -22.10 -5.70 -15.25
N GLN A 145 -20.92 -6.24 -14.95
CA GLN A 145 -20.76 -7.60 -14.42
C GLN A 145 -21.05 -7.68 -12.91
N ARG A 146 -20.58 -6.69 -12.14
CA ARG A 146 -20.82 -6.57 -10.69
C ARG A 146 -21.04 -5.12 -10.34
N CYS A 147 -22.23 -4.75 -9.83
CA CYS A 147 -22.50 -3.34 -9.58
C CYS A 147 -21.55 -2.73 -8.52
N LEU A 148 -21.29 -1.43 -8.66
CA LEU A 148 -20.46 -0.62 -7.76
C LEU A 148 -18.97 -1.00 -7.70
N MET A 149 -18.43 -1.71 -8.71
CA MET A 149 -16.98 -1.89 -8.85
C MET A 149 -16.28 -0.52 -8.89
N VAL A 150 -15.19 -0.39 -8.11
CA VAL A 150 -14.50 0.88 -7.83
C VAL A 150 -15.46 1.87 -7.17
N GLN A 151 -15.51 1.89 -5.83
CA GLN A 151 -16.61 2.50 -5.08
C GLN A 151 -16.48 4.00 -4.84
N VAL A 152 -15.25 4.47 -4.65
CA VAL A 152 -14.97 5.87 -4.29
C VAL A 152 -14.05 6.52 -5.31
N GLU A 153 -14.12 7.84 -5.41
CA GLU A 153 -13.31 8.64 -6.34
C GLU A 153 -11.81 8.39 -6.16
N ALA A 154 -11.31 8.38 -4.91
CA ALA A 154 -9.90 8.11 -4.63
C ALA A 154 -9.41 6.77 -5.20
N GLN A 155 -10.26 5.74 -5.23
CA GLN A 155 -9.92 4.45 -5.86
C GLN A 155 -9.83 4.55 -7.38
N TYR A 156 -10.70 5.34 -8.00
CA TYR A 156 -10.66 5.58 -9.44
C TYR A 156 -9.41 6.37 -9.85
N ILE A 157 -9.06 7.40 -9.06
CA ILE A 157 -7.81 8.17 -9.20
C ILE A 157 -6.60 7.25 -9.04
N LEU A 158 -6.62 6.33 -8.06
CA LEU A 158 -5.53 5.39 -7.83
C LEU A 158 -5.21 4.52 -9.05
N ILE A 159 -6.22 4.11 -9.83
CA ILE A 159 -5.99 3.36 -11.08
C ILE A 159 -5.18 4.21 -12.06
N HIS A 160 -5.51 5.49 -12.19
CA HIS A 160 -4.78 6.40 -13.07
C HIS A 160 -3.36 6.64 -12.58
N GLN A 161 -3.19 6.83 -11.27
CA GLN A 161 -1.88 7.03 -10.64
C GLN A 161 -0.98 5.82 -10.85
N ALA A 162 -1.48 4.60 -10.67
CA ALA A 162 -0.71 3.38 -10.88
C ALA A 162 -0.24 3.23 -12.34
N LEU A 163 -1.12 3.50 -13.31
CA LEU A 163 -0.76 3.45 -14.73
C LEU A 163 0.25 4.54 -15.11
N LEU A 164 0.08 5.76 -14.57
CA LEU A 164 1.01 6.86 -14.79
C LEU A 164 2.39 6.54 -14.21
N GLU A 165 2.44 6.04 -12.98
CA GLU A 165 3.67 5.66 -12.29
C GLU A 165 4.42 4.58 -13.07
N HIS A 166 3.72 3.55 -13.56
CA HIS A 166 4.34 2.55 -14.42
C HIS A 166 4.87 3.13 -15.74
N THR A 167 4.09 4.01 -16.39
CA THR A 167 4.51 4.64 -17.66
C THR A 167 5.75 5.51 -17.46
N GLN A 168 5.87 6.19 -16.31
CA GLN A 168 6.96 7.10 -16.03
C GLN A 168 8.24 6.39 -15.57
N PHE A 169 8.12 5.39 -14.72
CA PHE A 169 9.28 4.77 -14.04
C PHE A 169 9.55 3.33 -14.47
N GLY A 170 8.57 2.63 -15.03
CA GLY A 170 8.70 1.23 -15.45
C GLY A 170 8.93 0.27 -14.28
N GLU A 171 9.69 -0.79 -14.54
CA GLU A 171 10.12 -1.76 -13.54
C GLU A 171 11.61 -1.57 -13.26
N THR A 172 11.93 -1.15 -12.04
CA THR A 172 13.29 -0.88 -11.56
C THR A 172 13.73 -1.84 -10.44
N GLU A 173 12.92 -2.86 -10.14
CA GLU A 173 13.29 -3.93 -9.20
C GLU A 173 14.14 -4.98 -9.95
N SER A 174 15.33 -5.29 -9.44
CA SER A 174 16.22 -6.32 -10.00
C SER A 174 16.44 -7.44 -8.98
N PRO A 175 16.24 -8.72 -9.36
CA PRO A 175 16.65 -9.85 -8.52
C PRO A 175 18.15 -9.82 -8.24
N LEU A 176 18.56 -10.36 -7.09
CA LEU A 176 19.97 -10.38 -6.68
C LEU A 176 20.86 -11.12 -7.69
N GLN A 177 20.33 -12.18 -8.33
CA GLN A 177 21.04 -12.96 -9.34
C GLN A 177 21.40 -12.12 -10.57
N GLU A 178 20.59 -11.11 -10.88
CA GLU A 178 20.73 -10.27 -12.08
C GLU A 178 21.43 -8.93 -11.78
N LEU A 179 21.72 -8.63 -10.51
CA LEU A 179 22.27 -7.33 -10.10
C LEU A 179 23.54 -6.96 -10.86
N HIS A 180 24.46 -7.91 -11.06
CA HIS A 180 25.72 -7.64 -11.77
C HIS A 180 25.50 -7.32 -13.25
N SER A 181 24.59 -8.02 -13.93
CA SER A 181 24.23 -7.74 -15.33
C SER A 181 23.49 -6.42 -15.47
N THR A 182 22.54 -6.14 -14.58
CA THR A 182 21.79 -4.88 -14.55
C THR A 182 22.72 -3.70 -14.34
N LEU A 183 23.63 -3.78 -13.36
CA LEU A 183 24.59 -2.71 -13.08
C LEU A 183 25.60 -2.49 -14.22
N SER A 184 26.01 -3.57 -14.89
CA SER A 184 26.86 -3.46 -16.08
C SER A 184 26.15 -2.75 -17.22
N THR A 185 24.85 -3.01 -17.38
CA THR A 185 23.99 -2.34 -18.37
C THR A 185 23.80 -0.87 -18.01
N LEU A 186 23.47 -0.56 -16.75
CA LEU A 186 23.25 0.81 -16.26
C LEU A 186 24.48 1.72 -16.44
N LYS A 187 25.69 1.16 -16.49
CA LYS A 187 26.93 1.91 -16.74
C LYS A 187 27.22 2.19 -18.22
N GLN A 188 26.46 1.58 -19.14
CA GLN A 188 26.61 1.84 -20.57
C GLN A 188 26.05 3.23 -20.91
N ARG A 189 26.67 3.89 -21.89
CA ARG A 189 26.20 5.16 -22.44
C ARG A 189 25.13 4.92 -23.49
N THR A 190 24.16 5.82 -23.55
CA THR A 190 23.17 5.80 -24.63
C THR A 190 23.82 6.26 -25.95
N ALA A 191 23.26 5.84 -27.08
CA ALA A 191 23.81 6.21 -28.39
C ALA A 191 23.68 7.71 -28.69
N ASP A 192 22.72 8.37 -28.02
CA ASP A 192 22.29 9.73 -28.33
C ASP A 192 22.75 10.75 -27.27
N ASN A 193 23.23 10.29 -26.10
CA ASN A 193 23.60 11.14 -24.97
C ASN A 193 24.95 10.70 -24.38
N GLU A 194 25.75 11.64 -23.86
CA GLU A 194 26.98 11.31 -23.12
C GLU A 194 26.70 10.73 -21.72
N SER A 195 25.43 10.73 -21.30
CA SER A 195 24.97 10.16 -20.04
C SER A 195 24.85 8.63 -20.10
N THR A 196 25.08 8.02 -18.95
CA THR A 196 24.83 6.60 -18.69
C THR A 196 23.36 6.34 -18.41
N LEU A 197 22.91 5.10 -18.63
CA LEU A 197 21.55 4.68 -18.29
C LEU A 197 21.23 4.89 -16.78
N MET A 198 22.25 4.80 -15.92
CA MET A 198 22.14 5.12 -14.50
C MET A 198 21.85 6.60 -14.24
N GLU A 199 22.52 7.50 -14.95
CA GLU A 199 22.26 8.94 -14.86
C GLU A 199 20.88 9.28 -15.40
N ASP A 200 20.48 8.66 -16.51
CA ASP A 200 19.12 8.83 -17.06
C ASP A 200 18.04 8.34 -16.07
N GLU A 201 18.31 7.25 -15.33
CA GLU A 201 17.42 6.76 -14.28
C GLU A 201 17.38 7.69 -13.06
N PHE A 202 18.53 8.22 -12.67
CA PHE A 202 18.61 9.21 -11.60
C PHE A 202 17.85 10.49 -11.96
N ASP A 203 17.95 10.96 -13.20
CA ASP A 203 17.24 12.15 -13.69
C ASP A 203 15.73 11.95 -13.79
N ARG A 204 15.26 10.71 -13.91
CA ARG A 204 13.83 10.39 -13.83
C ARG A 204 13.27 10.57 -12.41
N LEU A 205 14.11 10.53 -11.36
CA LEU A 205 13.62 10.68 -9.99
C LEU A 205 12.89 12.02 -9.82
N PRO A 206 11.62 12.01 -9.36
CA PRO A 206 10.84 13.23 -9.26
C PRO A 206 11.45 14.19 -8.24
N THR A 207 11.74 15.42 -8.67
CA THR A 207 12.23 16.48 -7.78
C THR A 207 11.06 17.19 -7.10
N PHE A 208 10.67 16.69 -5.94
CA PHE A 208 9.60 17.26 -5.13
C PHE A 208 10.04 18.53 -4.41
N LYS A 209 10.05 19.67 -5.11
CA LYS A 209 10.22 20.99 -4.48
C LYS A 209 8.91 21.42 -3.83
N SER A 210 8.95 21.70 -2.52
CA SER A 210 7.79 22.20 -1.76
C SER A 210 6.52 21.36 -1.93
N TRP A 211 6.68 20.04 -1.98
CA TRP A 211 5.55 19.13 -2.22
C TRP A 211 4.53 19.13 -1.10
N ARG A 212 5.00 19.28 0.15
CA ARG A 212 4.16 19.46 1.35
C ARG A 212 4.63 20.68 2.14
N THR A 213 3.82 21.05 3.13
CA THR A 213 4.12 22.18 4.01
C THR A 213 5.33 21.87 4.89
N CYS A 214 6.10 22.90 5.22
CA CYS A 214 7.24 22.87 6.16
C CYS A 214 7.11 24.04 7.14
N ASN A 215 5.89 24.41 7.51
CA ASN A 215 5.58 25.65 8.21
C ASN A 215 6.26 25.68 9.57
N THR A 216 6.22 24.58 10.34
CA THR A 216 6.84 24.51 11.67
C THR A 216 8.34 24.72 11.62
N GLY A 217 9.02 24.08 10.66
CA GLY A 217 10.48 24.19 10.53
C GLY A 217 10.93 25.52 9.93
N LYS A 218 10.05 26.23 9.20
CA LYS A 218 10.32 27.55 8.61
C LYS A 218 9.92 28.72 9.51
N ALA A 219 9.23 28.48 10.62
CA ALA A 219 8.87 29.50 11.60
C ALA A 219 10.10 30.23 12.15
N GLU A 220 9.98 31.53 12.44
CA GLU A 220 11.12 32.40 12.81
C GLU A 220 11.90 31.86 14.01
N GLU A 221 11.20 31.36 15.04
CA GLU A 221 11.79 30.78 16.25
C GLU A 221 12.60 29.50 15.98
N ASN A 222 12.33 28.80 14.88
CA ASN A 222 12.92 27.51 14.52
C ASN A 222 13.98 27.60 13.41
N LYS A 223 14.05 28.70 12.66
CA LYS A 223 15.05 28.88 11.58
C LYS A 223 16.48 28.63 12.04
N LYS A 224 16.84 29.15 13.22
CA LYS A 224 18.17 28.98 13.83
C LYS A 224 18.49 27.54 14.25
N LYS A 225 17.48 26.67 14.34
CA LYS A 225 17.60 25.25 14.69
C LYS A 225 17.86 24.37 13.46
N ASN A 226 17.86 24.95 12.25
CA ASN A 226 18.17 24.27 11.01
C ASN A 226 19.62 24.55 10.59
N ARG A 227 20.43 23.51 10.38
CA ARG A 227 21.79 23.67 9.83
C ARG A 227 21.75 24.28 8.41
N THR A 228 20.77 23.89 7.60
CA THR A 228 20.60 24.35 6.22
C THR A 228 19.16 24.82 6.02
N SER A 229 18.96 26.00 5.44
CA SER A 229 17.63 26.58 5.22
C SER A 229 16.80 25.87 4.15
N SER A 230 17.46 25.17 3.22
CA SER A 230 16.81 24.39 2.15
C SER A 230 16.44 22.96 2.56
N VAL A 231 16.93 22.48 3.71
CA VAL A 231 16.70 21.10 4.19
C VAL A 231 15.90 21.19 5.49
N VAL A 232 14.58 21.14 5.34
CA VAL A 232 13.61 21.27 6.44
C VAL A 232 12.59 20.12 6.32
N PRO A 233 12.25 19.43 7.41
CA PRO A 233 11.27 18.35 7.39
C PRO A 233 9.90 18.86 6.91
N TYR A 234 9.12 17.97 6.29
CA TYR A 234 7.71 18.24 6.04
C TYR A 234 6.92 18.14 7.35
N ASP A 235 5.86 18.93 7.47
CA ASP A 235 5.07 18.97 8.70
C ASP A 235 4.39 17.63 9.00
N TYR A 236 4.04 16.85 7.98
CA TYR A 236 3.33 15.57 8.12
C TYR A 236 4.19 14.44 8.71
N ASN A 237 5.51 14.48 8.54
CA ASN A 237 6.42 13.44 9.02
C ASN A 237 7.57 13.99 9.90
N ARG A 238 7.49 15.23 10.37
CA ARG A 238 8.49 15.74 11.34
C ARG A 238 8.44 14.95 12.64
N VAL A 239 9.60 14.79 13.28
CA VAL A 239 9.66 14.23 14.65
C VAL A 239 9.06 15.24 15.62
N GLN A 240 8.07 14.81 16.40
CA GLN A 240 7.44 15.62 17.44
C GLN A 240 8.07 15.27 18.80
N LEU A 241 8.73 16.25 19.42
CA LEU A 241 9.29 16.08 20.76
C LEU A 241 8.23 16.42 21.81
N LYS A 242 8.00 15.50 22.73
CA LYS A 242 7.22 15.74 23.95
C LYS A 242 8.18 15.95 25.11
N THR A 243 7.91 16.93 25.96
CA THR A 243 8.50 17.01 27.30
C THR A 243 7.67 16.15 28.22
N ASP A 244 8.26 15.09 28.78
CA ASP A 244 7.68 14.45 29.96
C ASP A 244 7.86 15.43 31.11
N GLU A 245 6.84 16.22 31.39
CA GLU A 245 6.73 16.89 32.69
C GLU A 245 6.38 15.81 33.71
N GLY A 246 7.28 15.63 34.68
CA GLY A 246 7.27 14.48 35.57
C GLY A 246 5.97 14.33 36.35
N GLN A 247 5.34 13.17 36.22
CA GLN A 247 4.50 12.63 37.30
C GLN A 247 5.40 12.25 38.48
N SER A 248 5.82 13.24 39.27
CA SER A 248 6.23 13.01 40.65
C SER A 248 4.96 12.83 41.48
N HIS A 249 4.55 11.59 41.63
CA HIS A 249 3.56 11.17 42.63
C HIS A 249 4.20 11.32 44.02
N GLU A 250 4.08 12.50 44.66
CA GLU A 250 4.26 12.63 46.11
C GLU A 250 3.19 13.57 46.71
N SER A 251 2.32 12.94 47.51
CA SER A 251 1.54 13.42 48.66
C SER A 251 0.58 14.62 48.56
N ASP A 252 -0.63 14.34 49.02
CA ASP A 252 -1.69 15.25 49.47
C ASP A 252 -1.19 16.51 50.20
N ALA A 253 -1.66 17.68 49.78
CA ALA A 253 -2.42 18.61 50.63
C ALA A 253 -2.83 19.87 49.83
N ASP A 254 -4.08 20.27 50.07
CA ASP A 254 -4.80 21.47 49.64
C ASP A 254 -3.96 22.72 49.32
N ASP A 255 -4.28 23.39 48.20
CA ASP A 255 -4.74 24.78 48.25
C ASP A 255 -5.30 25.25 46.88
N ASP A 256 -6.30 26.12 47.00
CA ASP A 256 -7.18 26.72 46.00
C ASP A 256 -6.47 27.78 45.13
N TYR A 257 -7.16 28.26 44.09
CA TYR A 257 -6.94 29.47 43.26
C TYR A 257 -6.40 29.34 41.81
N ASP A 258 -7.29 29.85 40.94
CA ASP A 258 -7.09 30.61 39.70
C ASP A 258 -6.98 29.87 38.35
N GLU A 259 -8.14 29.87 37.66
CA GLU A 259 -8.31 29.83 36.21
C GLU A 259 -7.35 30.82 35.52
N ALA A 260 -6.19 30.34 35.09
CA ALA A 260 -5.38 30.97 34.07
C ALA A 260 -5.57 30.20 32.76
N SER A 261 -5.89 30.91 31.69
CA SER A 261 -6.05 30.34 30.36
C SER A 261 -4.73 29.73 29.88
N ASP A 262 -4.67 28.40 29.77
CA ASP A 262 -3.59 27.64 29.12
C ASP A 262 -3.61 27.86 27.59
N GLU A 263 -3.38 29.09 27.14
CA GLU A 263 -3.22 29.41 25.71
C GLU A 263 -1.74 29.53 25.26
N ASP A 264 -0.75 29.24 26.11
CA ASP A 264 0.66 29.57 25.81
C ASP A 264 1.72 28.52 26.21
N GLU A 265 1.44 27.21 26.16
CA GLU A 265 2.50 26.20 26.38
C GLU A 265 2.52 24.98 25.45
N ASP A 266 2.03 25.13 24.22
CA ASP A 266 2.18 24.10 23.18
C ASP A 266 3.37 24.40 22.24
N SER A 267 4.47 24.93 22.78
CA SER A 267 5.73 25.10 22.04
C SER A 267 6.43 23.76 21.84
N ALA A 268 5.79 22.85 21.09
CA ALA A 268 6.35 21.56 20.73
C ALA A 268 7.82 21.74 20.30
N LYS A 269 8.75 21.21 21.11
CA LYS A 269 10.19 21.39 20.88
C LYS A 269 10.49 20.91 19.45
N TYR A 270 10.93 21.83 18.61
CA TYR A 270 11.27 21.53 17.22
C TYR A 270 12.68 20.96 17.12
N ILE A 271 12.81 19.87 16.38
CA ILE A 271 14.07 19.34 15.87
C ILE A 271 13.95 19.17 14.35
N ASN A 272 15.02 19.49 13.62
CA ASN A 272 15.11 19.22 12.19
C ASN A 272 15.38 17.72 11.99
N ALA A 273 14.32 16.92 12.05
CA ALA A 273 14.34 15.49 11.81
C ALA A 273 12.99 15.03 11.22
N SER A 274 13.04 14.06 10.31
CA SER A 274 11.88 13.43 9.69
C SER A 274 11.81 11.95 10.07
N LEU A 275 10.60 11.44 10.25
CA LEU A 275 10.31 10.01 10.25
C LEU A 275 10.40 9.51 8.80
N ILE A 276 11.24 8.50 8.58
CA ILE A 276 11.40 7.80 7.32
C ILE A 276 10.89 6.37 7.51
N SER A 277 9.99 5.94 6.63
CA SER A 277 9.45 4.58 6.57
C SER A 277 10.44 3.60 5.97
#